data_AF-A0AAQ1GN17-F1
#
_entry.id   AF-A0AAQ1GN17-F1
#
_cell.length_a   1.000
_cell.length_b   1.000
_cell.length_c   1.000
_cell.angle_alpha   90.00
_cell.angle_beta   90.00
_cell.angle_gamma   90.00
#
_symmetry.space_group_name_H-M   'P 1'
#
loop_
_entity.id
_entity.type
_entity.pdbx_description
1 polymer ?
#
loop_
_entity_poly.entity_id
_entity_poly.type
_entity_poly.pdbx_seq_one_letter_code
_entity_poly.pdbx_strand_id
1 'polypeptide(L)'
;MSATPGTEAHATTTETPAQAVAKAAAQAQPQASERPFRQSLLAMLGLSSVVMTVAIDQTVVGTALPSIVADLQRFDLYEWVATAYLLTSVITVPVFGRLGDWFGRKPLIVVAIVLFTLASVLCGVASSMPMLIACRALQGVGGGMLVGTCFASIPDLFPDPVRRLRWQVLFSSAFGLANAVGPSLGGFLSQHYGWRWAFLVNLPVGVVSLYLAARHLPHIRHVRRQRLNADWRGALLIAFALGAFQLLVEAAGSGMGSGTGSAAHVGLYALMVAIGLGWLAREERRAADPIIPPGLLKDRATLVLLVLSMLMGVAMFALLFYVPLLLQGGVGLDASETGVVVTPMVVCITVGTIANTRIVTRLKRPNLLLYLGFGLLGAACATIACVGGNRHSAAFVAAMVAAGVGIGFVMPNLTVFVQQVAGTTRLGIATALIQSSRMVGGMLGTAVAGTTIRHFYVAGLDRALTGQAAAAHAQWMAGLHDPQTLMSTQAAARFAAQADRAGLAGDALLALARGALLHAVETSLLGVAIVMVLACLTVWLLPHIAISARTQKRRAT
;
A
#
# COMPACT_ATOMS: atom_id res chain seq x y z
N MET A 1 34.39 -82.79 -4.08
CA MET A 1 33.77 -82.29 -5.33
C MET A 1 32.28 -82.60 -5.23
N SER A 2 31.47 -81.64 -4.79
CA SER A 2 30.59 -80.80 -5.64
C SER A 2 29.36 -81.59 -6.14
N ALA A 3 28.11 -81.13 -6.10
CA ALA A 3 27.42 -79.98 -5.55
C ALA A 3 25.91 -80.30 -5.71
N THR A 4 25.06 -79.80 -4.82
CA THR A 4 23.59 -79.78 -5.00
C THR A 4 23.17 -78.54 -5.81
N PRO A 5 22.05 -78.60 -6.54
CA PRO A 5 21.16 -77.46 -6.72
C PRO A 5 19.74 -77.81 -6.23
N GLY A 6 18.94 -76.97 -5.58
CA GLY A 6 18.90 -75.51 -5.56
C GLY A 6 17.43 -75.12 -5.76
N THR A 7 16.68 -75.01 -4.67
CA THR A 7 15.25 -74.67 -4.62
C THR A 7 15.03 -73.19 -4.96
N GLU A 8 14.27 -72.89 -6.02
CA GLU A 8 13.84 -71.52 -6.34
C GLU A 8 12.76 -71.05 -5.36
N ALA A 9 13.08 -70.02 -4.58
CA ALA A 9 12.12 -69.29 -3.74
C ALA A 9 11.58 -68.08 -4.51
N HIS A 10 10.27 -68.06 -4.75
CA HIS A 10 9.54 -66.85 -5.14
C HIS A 10 9.62 -65.81 -4.01
N ALA A 11 10.41 -64.76 -4.22
CA ALA A 11 10.41 -63.57 -3.37
C ALA A 11 9.21 -62.68 -3.72
N THR A 12 8.08 -62.88 -3.06
CA THR A 12 7.03 -61.86 -2.92
C THR A 12 7.59 -60.68 -2.12
N THR A 13 7.87 -59.57 -2.79
CA THR A 13 8.20 -58.29 -2.16
C THR A 13 6.98 -57.75 -1.42
N THR A 14 6.95 -57.93 -0.10
CA THR A 14 5.98 -57.29 0.79
C THR A 14 6.24 -55.79 0.86
N GLU A 15 5.43 -54.98 0.15
CA GLU A 15 5.39 -53.53 0.32
C GLU A 15 5.10 -53.20 1.80
N THR A 16 5.92 -52.34 2.43
CA THR A 16 5.74 -51.97 3.84
C THR A 16 4.48 -51.12 4.01
N PRO A 17 3.76 -51.18 5.15
CA PRO A 17 2.58 -50.33 5.40
C PRO A 17 2.85 -48.84 5.21
N ALA A 18 4.08 -48.38 5.48
CA ALA A 18 4.53 -47.01 5.22
C ALA A 18 4.62 -46.66 3.72
N GLN A 19 4.99 -47.61 2.86
CA GLN A 19 5.03 -47.44 1.41
C GLN A 19 3.62 -47.47 0.82
N ALA A 20 2.73 -48.32 1.33
CA ALA A 20 1.31 -48.33 0.96
C ALA A 20 0.61 -47.03 1.37
N VAL A 21 0.91 -46.47 2.55
CA VAL A 21 0.41 -45.17 3.00
C VAL A 21 1.01 -44.02 2.19
N ALA A 22 2.29 -44.08 1.82
CA ALA A 22 2.91 -43.07 0.94
C ALA A 22 2.35 -43.11 -0.49
N LYS A 23 2.06 -44.30 -1.02
CA LYS A 23 1.45 -44.51 -2.34
C LYS A 23 -0.03 -44.11 -2.34
N ALA A 24 -0.76 -44.41 -1.27
CA ALA A 24 -2.14 -43.94 -1.05
C ALA A 24 -2.19 -42.42 -0.82
N ALA A 25 -1.21 -41.82 -0.14
CA ALA A 25 -1.09 -40.36 0.00
C ALA A 25 -0.72 -39.67 -1.32
N ALA A 26 0.11 -40.30 -2.15
CA ALA A 26 0.45 -39.83 -3.49
C ALA A 26 -0.70 -40.01 -4.51
N GLN A 27 -1.56 -41.02 -4.30
CA GLN A 27 -2.77 -41.26 -5.11
C GLN A 27 -3.99 -40.44 -4.63
N ALA A 28 -3.98 -39.96 -3.38
CA ALA A 28 -5.04 -39.12 -2.80
C ALA A 28 -4.84 -37.61 -3.01
N GLN A 29 -3.71 -37.17 -3.58
CA GLN A 29 -3.67 -35.87 -4.22
C GLN A 29 -4.55 -35.95 -5.47
N PRO A 30 -5.63 -35.16 -5.58
CA PRO A 30 -6.30 -35.03 -6.85
C PRO A 30 -5.23 -34.55 -7.81
N GLN A 31 -4.88 -35.37 -8.81
CA GLN A 31 -4.18 -34.90 -9.99
C GLN A 31 -5.01 -33.72 -10.47
N ALA A 32 -4.52 -32.50 -10.22
CA ALA A 32 -5.19 -31.29 -10.63
C ALA A 32 -5.17 -31.33 -12.15
N SER A 33 -6.23 -31.88 -12.75
CA SER A 33 -6.42 -31.96 -14.20
C SER A 33 -6.07 -30.60 -14.76
N GLU A 34 -5.04 -30.55 -15.61
CA GLU A 34 -4.56 -29.29 -16.16
C GLU A 34 -5.74 -28.56 -16.79
N ARG A 35 -6.12 -27.41 -16.22
CA ARG A 35 -7.26 -26.67 -16.74
C ARG A 35 -6.97 -26.22 -18.18
N PRO A 36 -7.96 -26.30 -19.08
CA PRO A 36 -7.84 -25.73 -20.41
C PRO A 36 -7.34 -24.28 -20.34
N PHE A 37 -6.41 -23.91 -21.22
CA PHE A 37 -5.77 -22.59 -21.22
C PHE A 37 -6.78 -21.44 -21.17
N ARG A 38 -7.91 -21.57 -21.87
CA ARG A 38 -9.01 -20.59 -21.86
C ARG A 38 -9.61 -20.36 -20.46
N GLN A 39 -9.82 -21.41 -19.68
CA GLN A 39 -10.38 -21.29 -18.33
C GLN A 39 -9.36 -20.66 -17.37
N SER A 40 -8.09 -21.05 -17.49
CA SER A 40 -6.97 -20.46 -16.74
C SER A 40 -6.79 -18.96 -17.05
N LEU A 41 -6.92 -18.58 -18.33
CA LEU A 41 -6.88 -17.20 -18.79
C LEU A 41 -8.03 -16.37 -18.22
N LEU A 42 -9.27 -16.86 -18.33
CA LEU A 42 -10.45 -16.14 -17.85
C LEU A 42 -10.44 -15.98 -16.32
N ALA A 43 -9.99 -17.00 -15.58
CA ALA A 43 -9.80 -16.91 -14.14
C ALA A 43 -8.73 -15.88 -13.76
N MET A 44 -7.61 -15.84 -14.48
CA MET A 44 -6.55 -14.86 -14.23
C MET A 44 -6.96 -13.45 -14.64
N LEU A 45 -7.71 -13.27 -15.73
CA LEU A 45 -8.28 -11.98 -16.13
C LEU A 45 -9.25 -11.47 -15.07
N GLY A 46 -10.11 -12.33 -14.51
CA GLY A 46 -10.96 -11.99 -13.37
C GLY A 46 -10.13 -11.52 -12.17
N LEU A 47 -9.13 -12.31 -11.76
CA LEU A 47 -8.25 -11.95 -10.65
C LEU A 47 -7.47 -10.64 -10.90
N SER A 48 -7.05 -10.41 -12.14
CA SER A 48 -6.34 -9.21 -12.57
C SER A 48 -7.25 -8.00 -12.51
N SER A 49 -8.48 -8.08 -13.03
CA SER A 49 -9.47 -6.99 -12.99
C SER A 49 -9.81 -6.55 -11.56
N VAL A 50 -9.90 -7.49 -10.63
CA VAL A 50 -10.10 -7.22 -9.21
C VAL A 50 -8.97 -6.36 -8.64
N VAL A 51 -7.72 -6.77 -8.88
CA VAL A 51 -6.55 -6.05 -8.37
C VAL A 51 -6.29 -4.74 -9.11
N MET A 52 -6.68 -4.64 -10.37
CA MET A 52 -6.74 -3.37 -11.10
C MET A 52 -7.67 -2.38 -10.41
N THR A 53 -8.83 -2.84 -9.93
CA THR A 53 -9.79 -1.97 -9.19
C THR A 53 -9.13 -1.36 -7.95
N VAL A 54 -8.37 -2.15 -7.19
CA VAL A 54 -7.63 -1.66 -6.01
C VAL A 54 -6.52 -0.67 -6.39
N ALA A 55 -5.81 -0.94 -7.50
CA ALA A 55 -4.74 -0.06 -7.98
C ALA A 55 -5.27 1.30 -8.46
N ILE A 56 -6.35 1.27 -9.24
CA ILE A 56 -7.04 2.47 -9.73
C ILE A 56 -7.53 3.30 -8.55
N ASP A 57 -8.21 2.69 -7.57
CA ASP A 57 -8.70 3.41 -6.39
C ASP A 57 -7.59 4.17 -5.65
N GLN A 58 -6.47 3.51 -5.36
CA GLN A 58 -5.36 4.16 -4.62
C GLN A 58 -4.78 5.36 -5.37
N THR A 59 -4.67 5.27 -6.68
CA THR A 59 -4.01 6.28 -7.52
C THR A 59 -4.94 7.41 -7.94
N VAL A 60 -6.20 7.08 -8.25
CA VAL A 60 -7.26 8.05 -8.55
C VAL A 60 -7.61 8.87 -7.32
N VAL A 61 -7.78 8.24 -6.15
CA VAL A 61 -8.09 8.97 -4.91
C VAL A 61 -6.95 9.91 -4.52
N GLY A 62 -5.68 9.50 -4.69
CA GLY A 62 -4.54 10.38 -4.39
C GLY A 62 -4.53 11.67 -5.20
N THR A 63 -4.97 11.63 -6.46
CA THR A 63 -5.05 12.83 -7.33
C THR A 63 -6.33 13.64 -7.15
N ALA A 64 -7.45 12.99 -6.81
CA ALA A 64 -8.71 13.68 -6.54
C ALA A 64 -8.78 14.26 -5.12
N LEU A 65 -7.94 13.80 -4.18
CA LEU A 65 -8.02 14.16 -2.76
C LEU A 65 -7.99 15.67 -2.50
N PRO A 66 -7.13 16.48 -3.14
CA PRO A 66 -7.19 17.93 -2.95
C PRO A 66 -8.53 18.53 -3.37
N SER A 67 -9.13 18.04 -4.47
CA SER A 67 -10.46 18.46 -4.93
C SER A 67 -11.58 18.02 -3.97
N ILE A 68 -11.48 16.83 -3.38
CA ILE A 68 -12.44 16.34 -2.36
C ILE A 68 -12.46 17.30 -1.16
N VAL A 69 -11.27 17.68 -0.69
CA VAL A 69 -11.11 18.54 0.48
C VAL A 69 -11.57 19.96 0.19
N ALA A 70 -11.36 20.43 -1.04
CA ALA A 70 -11.90 21.69 -1.53
C ALA A 70 -13.43 21.73 -1.53
N ASP A 71 -14.13 20.62 -1.78
CA ASP A 71 -15.60 20.58 -1.81
C ASP A 71 -16.22 20.33 -0.42
N LEU A 72 -15.65 19.42 0.37
CA LEU A 72 -16.18 19.04 1.69
C LEU A 72 -15.70 19.93 2.86
N GLN A 73 -14.82 20.90 2.58
CA GLN A 73 -14.38 21.97 3.48
C GLN A 73 -13.85 21.50 4.86
N ARG A 74 -13.04 20.42 4.89
CA ARG A 74 -12.43 19.85 6.12
C ARG A 74 -11.03 19.26 5.89
N PHE A 75 -10.01 20.11 5.86
CA PHE A 75 -8.58 19.80 5.67
C PHE A 75 -7.96 19.15 6.89
N ASP A 76 -8.45 19.45 8.09
CA ASP A 76 -8.04 18.75 9.31
C ASP A 76 -8.16 17.22 9.18
N LEU A 77 -9.01 16.75 8.26
CA LEU A 77 -9.24 15.34 8.00
C LEU A 77 -8.63 14.87 6.66
N TYR A 78 -7.76 15.65 6.03
CA TYR A 78 -7.09 15.31 4.76
C TYR A 78 -6.39 13.96 4.84
N GLU A 79 -5.57 13.78 5.86
CA GLU A 79 -4.79 12.56 6.11
C GLU A 79 -5.68 11.33 6.36
N TRP A 80 -6.85 11.55 6.99
CA TRP A 80 -7.78 10.48 7.35
C TRP A 80 -8.38 9.72 6.18
N VAL A 81 -8.57 10.39 5.04
CA VAL A 81 -9.14 9.76 3.84
C VAL A 81 -8.24 8.63 3.32
N ALA A 82 -6.93 8.81 3.45
CA ALA A 82 -5.93 7.81 3.10
C ALA A 82 -5.72 6.81 4.24
N THR A 83 -5.51 7.30 5.48
CA THR A 83 -5.14 6.45 6.61
C THR A 83 -6.27 5.51 7.02
N ALA A 84 -7.54 5.91 6.97
CA ALA A 84 -8.66 5.03 7.32
C ALA A 84 -8.76 3.81 6.38
N TYR A 85 -8.54 4.03 5.08
CA TYR A 85 -8.47 2.96 4.09
C TYR A 85 -7.25 2.05 4.33
N LEU A 86 -6.08 2.62 4.58
CA LEU A 86 -4.87 1.84 4.82
C LEU A 86 -4.98 1.04 6.11
N LEU A 87 -5.49 1.63 7.19
CA LEU A 87 -5.64 1.01 8.51
C LEU A 87 -6.51 -0.24 8.44
N THR A 88 -7.71 -0.08 7.90
CA THR A 88 -8.63 -1.20 7.72
C THR A 88 -8.07 -2.24 6.75
N SER A 89 -7.36 -1.82 5.69
CA SER A 89 -6.67 -2.75 4.78
C SER A 89 -5.60 -3.58 5.51
N VAL A 90 -4.74 -2.96 6.32
CA VAL A 90 -3.64 -3.64 7.04
C VAL A 90 -4.17 -4.75 7.94
N ILE A 91 -5.26 -4.45 8.64
CA ILE A 91 -5.92 -5.37 9.57
C ILE A 91 -6.55 -6.54 8.80
N THR A 92 -7.17 -6.23 7.66
CA THR A 92 -8.00 -7.18 6.92
C THR A 92 -7.18 -8.15 6.06
N VAL A 93 -6.05 -7.71 5.49
CA VAL A 93 -5.17 -8.55 4.65
C VAL A 93 -4.75 -9.87 5.32
N PRO A 94 -4.14 -9.89 6.52
CA PRO A 94 -3.68 -11.14 7.14
C PRO A 94 -4.84 -12.02 7.60
N VAL A 95 -5.93 -11.41 8.07
CA VAL A 95 -7.13 -12.12 8.54
C VAL A 95 -7.80 -12.87 7.40
N PHE A 96 -8.06 -12.19 6.29
CA PHE A 96 -8.77 -12.76 5.15
C PHE A 96 -7.88 -13.60 4.23
N GLY A 97 -6.57 -13.37 4.23
CA GLY A 97 -5.62 -14.29 3.60
C GLY A 97 -5.76 -15.72 4.14
N ARG A 98 -5.96 -15.86 5.45
CA ARG A 98 -6.08 -17.17 6.14
C ARG A 98 -7.51 -17.73 6.14
N LEU A 99 -8.54 -16.87 6.26
CA LEU A 99 -9.94 -17.28 6.05
C LEU A 99 -10.16 -17.86 4.63
N GLY A 100 -9.40 -17.36 3.65
CA GLY A 100 -9.29 -17.86 2.28
C GLY A 100 -9.13 -19.37 2.17
N ASP A 101 -8.28 -19.93 3.02
CA ASP A 101 -7.92 -21.35 2.97
C ASP A 101 -9.06 -22.25 3.47
N TRP A 102 -9.98 -21.71 4.28
CA TRP A 102 -11.06 -22.44 4.93
C TRP A 102 -12.40 -22.39 4.18
N PHE A 103 -12.86 -21.18 3.87
CA PHE A 103 -14.14 -20.95 3.21
C PHE A 103 -14.05 -21.18 1.69
N GLY A 104 -12.84 -21.36 1.17
CA GLY A 104 -12.54 -21.37 -0.25
C GLY A 104 -12.37 -19.95 -0.77
N ARG A 105 -11.48 -19.78 -1.75
CA ARG A 105 -11.08 -18.44 -2.21
C ARG A 105 -12.16 -17.71 -3.02
N LYS A 106 -12.94 -18.45 -3.81
CA LYS A 106 -14.00 -17.91 -4.67
C LYS A 106 -15.06 -17.09 -3.90
N PRO A 107 -15.76 -17.64 -2.88
CA PRO A 107 -16.79 -16.87 -2.18
C PRO A 107 -16.22 -15.63 -1.51
N LEU A 108 -15.01 -15.71 -0.96
CA LEU A 108 -14.37 -14.56 -0.32
C LEU A 108 -13.98 -13.46 -1.32
N ILE A 109 -13.48 -13.82 -2.50
CA ILE A 109 -13.23 -12.85 -3.57
C ILE A 109 -14.53 -12.18 -4.01
N VAL A 110 -15.61 -12.95 -4.20
CA VAL A 110 -16.92 -12.40 -4.60
C VAL A 110 -17.46 -11.42 -3.55
N VAL A 111 -17.47 -11.81 -2.27
CA VAL A 111 -17.91 -10.93 -1.17
C VAL A 111 -17.03 -9.68 -1.09
N ALA A 112 -15.72 -9.82 -1.24
CA ALA A 112 -14.80 -8.70 -1.21
C ALA A 112 -15.02 -7.71 -2.37
N ILE A 113 -15.30 -8.20 -3.60
CA ILE A 113 -15.63 -7.33 -4.74
C ILE A 113 -16.92 -6.56 -4.46
N VAL A 114 -17.96 -7.25 -3.98
CA VAL A 114 -19.25 -6.62 -3.66
C VAL A 114 -19.06 -5.56 -2.58
N LEU A 115 -18.37 -5.89 -1.49
CA LEU A 115 -18.08 -4.97 -0.39
C LEU A 115 -17.29 -3.75 -0.88
N PHE A 116 -16.21 -3.97 -1.64
CA PHE A 116 -15.39 -2.89 -2.18
C PHE A 116 -16.19 -1.97 -3.10
N THR A 117 -17.00 -2.55 -4.00
CA THR A 117 -17.78 -1.81 -4.98
C THR A 117 -18.89 -1.00 -4.32
N LEU A 118 -19.63 -1.60 -3.38
CA LEU A 118 -20.66 -0.91 -2.61
C LEU A 118 -20.06 0.21 -1.76
N ALA A 119 -18.93 -0.04 -1.10
CA ALA A 119 -18.23 0.98 -0.34
C ALA A 119 -17.75 2.13 -1.25
N SER A 120 -17.31 1.84 -2.48
CA SER A 120 -16.94 2.86 -3.46
C SER A 120 -18.13 3.72 -3.88
N VAL A 121 -19.31 3.11 -4.08
CA VAL A 121 -20.55 3.87 -4.32
C VAL A 121 -20.89 4.75 -3.13
N LEU A 122 -20.76 4.25 -1.90
CA LEU A 122 -20.99 5.03 -0.68
C LEU A 122 -20.00 6.21 -0.57
N CYS A 123 -18.73 6.03 -0.93
CA CYS A 123 -17.76 7.13 -1.04
C CYS A 123 -18.20 8.18 -2.07
N GLY A 124 -18.71 7.75 -3.23
CA GLY A 124 -19.21 8.65 -4.28
C GLY A 124 -20.50 9.38 -3.90
N VAL A 125 -21.28 8.86 -2.94
CA VAL A 125 -22.51 9.50 -2.42
C VAL A 125 -22.25 10.31 -1.14
N ALA A 126 -21.06 10.21 -0.54
CA ALA A 126 -20.73 10.89 0.72
C ALA A 126 -20.96 12.42 0.64
N SER A 127 -21.66 12.96 1.63
CA SER A 127 -21.99 14.39 1.73
C SER A 127 -21.12 15.14 2.75
N SER A 128 -20.30 14.43 3.52
CA SER A 128 -19.42 15.01 4.54
C SER A 128 -18.11 14.23 4.66
N MET A 129 -17.05 14.90 5.13
CA MET A 129 -15.76 14.24 5.37
C MET A 129 -15.85 13.04 6.33
N PRO A 130 -16.53 13.12 7.49
CA PRO A 130 -16.65 11.97 8.38
C PRO A 130 -17.34 10.77 7.71
N MET A 131 -18.40 11.03 6.93
CA MET A 131 -19.06 9.98 6.15
C MET A 131 -18.12 9.38 5.11
N LEU A 132 -17.35 10.20 4.40
CA LEU A 132 -16.36 9.73 3.42
C LEU A 132 -15.29 8.86 4.10
N ILE A 133 -14.77 9.27 5.25
CA ILE A 133 -13.76 8.52 6.02
C ILE A 133 -14.31 7.17 6.48
N ALA A 134 -15.55 7.13 6.98
CA ALA A 134 -16.22 5.89 7.35
C ALA A 134 -16.42 4.97 6.12
N CYS A 135 -16.81 5.53 4.98
CA CYS A 135 -16.93 4.77 3.73
C CYS A 135 -15.56 4.26 3.23
N ARG A 136 -14.50 5.05 3.37
CA ARG A 136 -13.11 4.66 3.06
C ARG A 136 -12.59 3.56 3.97
N ALA A 137 -12.94 3.60 5.26
CA ALA A 137 -12.67 2.51 6.18
C ALA A 137 -13.37 1.22 5.72
N LEU A 138 -14.65 1.29 5.35
CA LEU A 138 -15.38 0.14 4.81
C LEU A 138 -14.76 -0.36 3.48
N GLN A 139 -14.36 0.56 2.61
CA GLN A 139 -13.71 0.25 1.34
C GLN A 139 -12.33 -0.40 1.55
N GLY A 140 -11.59 0.01 2.58
CA GLY A 140 -10.31 -0.58 2.96
C GLY A 140 -10.46 -2.00 3.52
N VAL A 141 -11.56 -2.33 4.20
CA VAL A 141 -11.89 -3.74 4.50
C VAL A 141 -12.03 -4.54 3.20
N GLY A 142 -12.83 -4.05 2.24
CA GLY A 142 -12.94 -4.68 0.92
C GLY A 142 -11.58 -4.83 0.22
N GLY A 143 -10.79 -3.76 0.17
CA GLY A 143 -9.48 -3.72 -0.48
C GLY A 143 -8.48 -4.68 0.15
N GLY A 144 -8.45 -4.75 1.48
CA GLY A 144 -7.62 -5.69 2.22
C GLY A 144 -8.03 -7.15 1.99
N MET A 145 -9.34 -7.44 1.96
CA MET A 145 -9.85 -8.77 1.60
C MET A 145 -9.40 -9.17 0.20
N LEU A 146 -9.54 -8.27 -0.78
CA LEU A 146 -9.14 -8.49 -2.17
C LEU A 146 -7.65 -8.77 -2.29
N VAL A 147 -6.80 -7.91 -1.73
CA VAL A 147 -5.35 -8.08 -1.78
C VAL A 147 -4.96 -9.40 -1.11
N GLY A 148 -5.45 -9.68 0.10
CA GLY A 148 -5.12 -10.90 0.83
C GLY A 148 -5.51 -12.18 0.08
N THR A 149 -6.73 -12.23 -0.46
CA THR A 149 -7.25 -13.44 -1.12
C THR A 149 -6.79 -13.60 -2.57
N CYS A 150 -6.62 -12.53 -3.34
CA CYS A 150 -6.16 -12.60 -4.73
C CYS A 150 -4.71 -13.07 -4.83
N PHE A 151 -3.78 -12.50 -4.05
CA PHE A 151 -2.38 -12.92 -4.09
C PHE A 151 -2.19 -14.39 -3.68
N ALA A 152 -3.00 -14.86 -2.73
CA ALA A 152 -2.97 -16.25 -2.29
C ALA A 152 -3.72 -17.20 -3.24
N SER A 153 -4.60 -16.72 -4.11
CA SER A 153 -5.27 -17.54 -5.14
C SER A 153 -4.35 -17.98 -6.27
N ILE A 154 -3.31 -17.21 -6.58
CA ILE A 154 -2.42 -17.52 -7.70
C ILE A 154 -1.67 -18.86 -7.51
N PRO A 155 -1.02 -19.13 -6.34
CA PRO A 155 -0.44 -20.44 -6.03
C PRO A 155 -1.43 -21.61 -6.14
N ASP A 156 -2.68 -21.42 -5.71
CA ASP A 156 -3.70 -22.48 -5.72
C ASP A 156 -4.20 -22.83 -7.12
N LEU A 157 -4.30 -21.83 -8.00
CA LEU A 157 -4.70 -22.05 -9.39
C LEU A 157 -3.58 -22.71 -10.21
N PHE A 158 -2.31 -22.43 -9.88
CA PHE A 158 -1.14 -22.90 -10.60
C PHE A 158 -0.09 -23.47 -9.63
N PRO A 159 -0.20 -24.76 -9.27
CA PRO A 159 0.78 -25.41 -8.41
C PRO A 159 2.17 -25.48 -9.04
N ASP A 160 2.25 -25.56 -10.38
CA ASP A 160 3.50 -25.55 -11.13
C ASP A 160 4.20 -24.19 -11.03
N PRO A 161 5.43 -24.11 -10.45
CA PRO A 161 6.18 -22.86 -10.31
C PRO A 161 6.43 -22.13 -11.63
N VAL A 162 6.63 -22.86 -12.75
CA VAL A 162 6.96 -22.25 -14.05
C VAL A 162 5.73 -21.61 -14.68
N ARG A 163 4.59 -22.30 -14.72
CA ARG A 163 3.31 -21.71 -15.14
C ARG A 163 2.87 -20.58 -14.21
N ARG A 164 3.02 -20.73 -12.89
CA ARG A 164 2.70 -19.69 -11.91
C ARG A 164 3.42 -18.39 -12.21
N LEU A 165 4.71 -18.43 -12.56
CA LEU A 165 5.48 -17.25 -12.90
C LEU A 165 4.91 -16.52 -14.12
N ARG A 166 4.53 -17.25 -15.18
CA ARG A 166 3.93 -16.66 -16.40
C ARG A 166 2.61 -15.94 -16.08
N TRP A 167 1.77 -16.52 -15.24
CA TRP A 167 0.50 -15.92 -14.84
C TRP A 167 0.67 -14.76 -13.84
N GLN A 168 1.65 -14.83 -12.95
CA GLN A 168 2.03 -13.71 -12.08
C GLN A 168 2.52 -12.50 -12.88
N VAL A 169 3.18 -12.70 -14.03
CA VAL A 169 3.55 -11.61 -14.94
C VAL A 169 2.32 -10.94 -15.53
N LEU A 170 1.31 -11.70 -15.99
CA LEU A 170 0.04 -11.13 -16.47
C LEU A 170 -0.65 -10.30 -15.38
N PHE A 171 -0.76 -10.87 -14.19
CA PHE A 171 -1.37 -10.22 -13.03
C PHE A 171 -0.64 -8.92 -12.64
N SER A 172 0.69 -8.96 -12.58
CA SER A 172 1.52 -7.79 -12.24
C SER A 172 1.48 -6.72 -13.34
N SER A 173 1.39 -7.13 -14.61
CA SER A 173 1.27 -6.21 -15.75
C SER A 173 -0.08 -5.48 -15.73
N ALA A 174 -1.16 -6.19 -15.42
CA ALA A 174 -2.49 -5.60 -15.28
C ALA A 174 -2.53 -4.59 -14.12
N PHE A 175 -1.99 -4.95 -12.94
CA PHE A 175 -1.85 -4.03 -11.81
C PHE A 175 -1.02 -2.79 -12.17
N GLY A 176 0.09 -2.99 -12.90
CA GLY A 176 0.95 -1.91 -13.33
C GLY A 176 0.30 -0.97 -14.36
N LEU A 177 -0.50 -1.50 -15.28
CA LEU A 177 -1.26 -0.70 -16.25
C LEU A 177 -2.36 0.10 -15.56
N ALA A 178 -3.07 -0.53 -14.62
CA ALA A 178 -4.09 0.14 -13.81
C ALA A 178 -3.51 1.30 -12.99
N ASN A 179 -2.36 1.08 -12.33
CA ASN A 179 -1.64 2.13 -11.64
C ASN A 179 -1.26 3.28 -12.58
N ALA A 180 -0.72 2.97 -13.76
CA ALA A 180 -0.29 3.97 -14.74
C ALA A 180 -1.43 4.90 -15.19
N VAL A 181 -2.63 4.37 -15.41
CA VAL A 181 -3.78 5.15 -15.88
C VAL A 181 -4.40 5.99 -14.75
N GLY A 182 -4.25 5.54 -13.50
CA GLY A 182 -4.94 6.10 -12.34
C GLY A 182 -4.84 7.61 -12.15
N PRO A 183 -3.64 8.23 -12.05
CA PRO A 183 -3.51 9.66 -11.80
C PRO A 183 -4.13 10.54 -12.90
N SER A 184 -3.89 10.20 -14.17
CA SER A 184 -4.48 10.91 -15.31
C SER A 184 -6.01 10.78 -15.32
N LEU A 185 -6.52 9.58 -15.07
CA LEU A 185 -7.96 9.32 -15.04
C LEU A 185 -8.63 10.04 -13.87
N GLY A 186 -8.03 10.01 -12.69
CA GLY A 186 -8.53 10.69 -11.50
C GLY A 186 -8.56 12.19 -11.65
N GLY A 187 -7.49 12.78 -12.19
CA GLY A 187 -7.43 14.20 -12.52
C GLY A 187 -8.49 14.63 -13.54
N PHE A 188 -8.62 13.86 -14.63
CA PHE A 188 -9.61 14.14 -15.68
C PHE A 188 -11.05 14.06 -15.17
N LEU A 189 -11.38 13.00 -14.41
CA LEU A 189 -12.71 12.81 -13.84
C LEU A 189 -13.04 13.88 -12.80
N SER A 190 -12.09 14.20 -11.91
CA SER A 190 -12.29 15.23 -10.88
C SER A 190 -12.58 16.59 -11.50
N GLN A 191 -11.87 16.95 -12.58
CA GLN A 191 -12.04 18.24 -13.26
C GLN A 191 -13.36 18.36 -14.04
N HIS A 192 -13.74 17.34 -14.82
CA HIS A 192 -14.86 17.46 -15.78
C HIS A 192 -16.20 16.97 -15.23
N TYR A 193 -16.17 15.91 -14.42
CA TYR A 193 -17.37 15.26 -13.91
C TYR A 193 -17.54 15.44 -12.40
N GLY A 194 -16.50 15.94 -11.71
CA GLY A 194 -16.44 16.12 -10.27
C GLY A 194 -15.75 14.95 -9.56
N TRP A 195 -15.21 15.22 -8.37
CA TRP A 195 -14.43 14.25 -7.58
C TRP A 195 -15.19 12.97 -7.24
N ARG A 196 -16.53 12.99 -7.22
CA ARG A 196 -17.37 11.81 -6.92
C ARG A 196 -17.17 10.68 -7.94
N TRP A 197 -16.91 11.04 -9.20
CA TRP A 197 -16.65 10.07 -10.26
C TRP A 197 -15.31 9.34 -10.11
N ALA A 198 -14.38 9.91 -9.35
CA ALA A 198 -13.13 9.27 -8.96
C ALA A 198 -13.39 7.96 -8.17
N PHE A 199 -14.52 7.87 -7.45
CA PHE A 199 -14.95 6.63 -6.80
C PHE A 199 -15.84 5.77 -7.71
N LEU A 200 -16.77 6.39 -8.44
CA LEU A 200 -17.71 5.67 -9.31
C LEU A 200 -17.03 4.95 -10.49
N VAL A 201 -15.81 5.35 -10.87
CA VAL A 201 -15.00 4.63 -11.87
C VAL A 201 -14.70 3.18 -11.49
N ASN A 202 -14.72 2.86 -10.18
CA ASN A 202 -14.53 1.49 -9.71
C ASN A 202 -15.77 0.62 -9.96
N LEU A 203 -16.95 1.20 -10.17
CA LEU A 203 -18.20 0.45 -10.39
C LEU A 203 -18.16 -0.40 -11.67
N PRO A 204 -17.87 0.13 -12.88
CA PRO A 204 -17.80 -0.70 -14.08
C PRO A 204 -16.72 -1.78 -13.98
N VAL A 205 -15.56 -1.46 -13.43
CA VAL A 205 -14.46 -2.42 -13.24
C VAL A 205 -14.87 -3.49 -12.22
N GLY A 206 -15.53 -3.12 -11.13
CA GLY A 206 -16.04 -4.02 -10.10
C GLY A 206 -17.10 -4.97 -10.64
N VAL A 207 -18.02 -4.50 -11.47
CA VAL A 207 -19.05 -5.34 -12.13
C VAL A 207 -18.42 -6.36 -13.08
N VAL A 208 -17.47 -5.93 -13.92
CA VAL A 208 -16.74 -6.84 -14.82
C VAL A 208 -15.94 -7.87 -14.01
N SER A 209 -15.29 -7.42 -12.94
CA SER A 209 -14.53 -8.27 -12.03
C SER A 209 -15.41 -9.31 -11.34
N LEU A 210 -16.59 -8.89 -10.87
CA LEU A 210 -17.58 -9.74 -10.24
C LEU A 210 -18.09 -10.81 -11.21
N TYR A 211 -18.44 -10.42 -12.43
CA TYR A 211 -18.90 -11.34 -13.47
C TYR A 211 -17.82 -12.39 -13.80
N LEU A 212 -16.58 -11.95 -14.03
CA LEU A 212 -15.47 -12.85 -14.35
C LEU A 212 -15.14 -13.78 -13.18
N ALA A 213 -15.06 -13.26 -11.96
CA ALA A 213 -14.77 -14.05 -10.76
C ALA A 213 -15.90 -15.04 -10.42
N ALA A 214 -17.16 -14.62 -10.50
CA ALA A 214 -18.30 -15.49 -10.21
C ALA A 214 -18.41 -16.64 -11.23
N ARG A 215 -18.17 -16.37 -12.52
CA ARG A 215 -18.35 -17.36 -13.59
C ARG A 215 -17.14 -18.26 -13.81
N HIS A 216 -15.93 -17.72 -13.76
CA HIS A 216 -14.72 -18.44 -14.21
C HIS A 216 -13.79 -18.86 -13.07
N LEU A 217 -13.93 -18.27 -11.88
CA LEU A 217 -13.10 -18.70 -10.75
C LEU A 217 -13.59 -20.07 -10.25
N PRO A 218 -12.70 -21.06 -10.13
CA PRO A 218 -13.03 -22.37 -9.59
C PRO A 218 -13.29 -22.29 -8.07
N HIS A 219 -14.21 -23.12 -7.58
CA HIS A 219 -14.37 -23.30 -6.13
C HIS A 219 -13.30 -24.29 -5.63
N ILE A 220 -12.10 -23.78 -5.36
CA ILE A 220 -11.01 -24.57 -4.77
C ILE A 220 -11.15 -24.50 -3.26
N ARG A 221 -11.48 -25.64 -2.63
CA ARG A 221 -11.57 -25.78 -1.18
C ARG A 221 -10.42 -26.65 -0.71
N HIS A 222 -9.58 -26.12 0.18
CA HIS A 222 -8.54 -26.92 0.81
C HIS A 222 -9.23 -27.74 1.90
N VAL A 223 -9.48 -29.02 1.64
CA VAL A 223 -10.02 -29.95 2.64
C VAL A 223 -8.88 -30.32 3.60
N ARG A 224 -8.39 -29.36 4.39
CA ARG A 224 -7.52 -29.67 5.52
C ARG A 224 -8.39 -29.79 6.76
N ARG A 225 -8.56 -31.04 7.20
CA ARG A 225 -9.34 -31.54 8.34
C ARG A 225 -8.88 -31.02 9.72
N GLN A 226 -8.15 -29.91 9.80
CA GLN A 226 -7.79 -29.31 11.09
C GLN A 226 -9.02 -28.59 11.66
N ARG A 227 -9.09 -28.42 12.98
CA ARG A 227 -10.21 -27.71 13.65
C ARG A 227 -10.01 -26.21 13.50
N LEU A 228 -11.11 -25.46 13.45
CA LEU A 228 -11.15 -24.02 13.23
C LEU A 228 -10.54 -23.27 14.43
N ASN A 229 -9.22 -23.24 14.52
CA ASN A 229 -8.50 -22.36 15.45
C ASN A 229 -7.98 -21.15 14.67
N ALA A 230 -8.89 -20.47 13.94
CA ALA A 230 -8.59 -19.14 13.46
C ALA A 230 -8.38 -18.26 14.70
N ASP A 231 -7.21 -17.67 14.82
CA ASP A 231 -6.84 -16.83 15.96
C ASP A 231 -7.56 -15.46 15.86
N TRP A 232 -8.88 -15.48 16.07
CA TRP A 232 -9.72 -14.29 16.09
C TRP A 232 -9.30 -13.30 17.19
N ARG A 233 -8.72 -13.83 18.27
CA ARG A 233 -8.15 -13.02 19.35
C ARG A 233 -6.91 -12.27 18.85
N GLY A 234 -5.98 -12.96 18.21
CA GLY A 234 -4.83 -12.34 17.53
C GLY A 234 -5.26 -11.32 16.48
N ALA A 235 -6.28 -11.61 15.67
CA ALA A 235 -6.82 -10.67 14.70
C ALA A 235 -7.38 -9.39 15.34
N LEU A 236 -8.19 -9.52 16.41
CA LEU A 236 -8.72 -8.39 17.17
C LEU A 236 -7.60 -7.59 17.87
N LEU A 237 -6.57 -8.28 18.38
CA LEU A 237 -5.42 -7.63 19.01
C LEU A 237 -4.56 -6.88 17.99
N ILE A 238 -4.37 -7.41 16.78
CA ILE A 238 -3.72 -6.70 15.68
C ILE A 238 -4.53 -5.46 15.31
N ALA A 239 -5.85 -5.59 15.18
CA ALA A 239 -6.75 -4.47 14.90
C ALA A 239 -6.65 -3.38 15.97
N PHE A 240 -6.67 -3.78 17.24
CA PHE A 240 -6.55 -2.89 18.38
C PHE A 240 -5.18 -2.21 18.44
N ALA A 241 -4.09 -2.96 18.30
CA ALA A 241 -2.73 -2.43 18.37
C ALA A 241 -2.45 -1.43 17.23
N LEU A 242 -2.86 -1.75 15.99
CA LEU A 242 -2.70 -0.86 14.85
C LEU A 242 -3.63 0.35 14.92
N GLY A 243 -4.86 0.19 15.39
CA GLY A 243 -5.80 1.30 15.60
C GLY A 243 -5.30 2.27 16.68
N ALA A 244 -4.86 1.74 17.83
CA ALA A 244 -4.25 2.54 18.89
C ALA A 244 -2.99 3.24 18.41
N PHE A 245 -2.18 2.57 17.58
CA PHE A 245 -0.97 3.15 17.01
C PHE A 245 -1.28 4.29 16.04
N GLN A 246 -2.33 4.15 15.22
CA GLN A 246 -2.78 5.22 14.35
C GLN A 246 -3.24 6.45 15.15
N LEU A 247 -4.06 6.23 16.19
CA LEU A 247 -4.54 7.31 17.07
C LEU A 247 -3.38 8.01 17.80
N LEU A 248 -2.36 7.25 18.21
CA LEU A 248 -1.15 7.81 18.82
C LEU A 248 -0.43 8.77 17.87
N VAL A 249 -0.22 8.33 16.63
CA VAL A 249 0.53 9.08 15.62
C VAL A 249 -0.19 10.40 15.30
N GLU A 250 -1.51 10.35 15.22
CA GLU A 250 -2.30 11.52 14.97
C GLU A 250 -2.37 12.48 16.16
N ALA A 251 -2.55 11.96 17.38
CA ALA A 251 -2.53 12.78 18.59
C ALA A 251 -1.17 13.46 18.80
N ALA A 252 -0.08 12.80 18.41
CA ALA A 252 1.26 13.41 18.40
C ALA A 252 1.37 14.49 17.31
N GLY A 253 0.62 14.34 16.23
CA GLY A 253 0.63 15.19 15.04
C GLY A 253 -0.23 16.46 15.12
N SER A 254 -1.35 16.44 15.86
CA SER A 254 -2.29 17.58 16.00
C SER A 254 -1.70 18.79 16.75
N GLY A 255 -0.39 18.80 17.01
CA GLY A 255 0.32 19.81 17.77
C GLY A 255 0.10 19.62 19.28
N MET A 256 1.17 19.70 20.06
CA MET A 256 1.13 19.89 21.52
C MET A 256 0.63 21.31 21.89
N GLY A 257 -0.24 21.90 21.08
CA GLY A 257 -0.71 23.27 21.17
C GLY A 257 -2.08 23.34 21.84
N SER A 258 -2.10 23.91 23.05
CA SER A 258 -3.27 24.32 23.84
C SER A 258 -4.07 23.24 24.59
N GLY A 259 -3.42 22.59 25.56
CA GLY A 259 -4.12 21.98 26.69
C GLY A 259 -3.42 20.76 27.28
N THR A 260 -3.49 20.61 28.60
CA THR A 260 -3.10 19.41 29.38
C THR A 260 -3.77 18.13 28.86
N GLY A 261 -4.87 18.25 28.10
CA GLY A 261 -5.50 17.15 27.38
C GLY A 261 -4.61 16.53 26.29
N SER A 262 -3.82 17.29 25.52
CA SER A 262 -3.08 16.73 24.37
C SER A 262 -2.01 15.71 24.78
N ALA A 263 -1.23 16.01 25.82
CA ALA A 263 -0.23 15.09 26.38
C ALA A 263 -0.87 13.85 27.05
N ALA A 264 -2.04 14.03 27.67
CA ALA A 264 -2.79 12.93 28.27
C ALA A 264 -3.34 11.95 27.21
N HIS A 265 -3.85 12.45 26.08
CA HIS A 265 -4.30 11.60 24.97
C HIS A 265 -3.11 10.86 24.32
N VAL A 266 -1.98 11.53 24.09
CA VAL A 266 -0.76 10.86 23.58
C VAL A 266 -0.29 9.77 24.54
N GLY A 267 -0.23 10.07 25.85
CA GLY A 267 0.13 9.09 26.88
C GLY A 267 -0.84 7.90 26.94
N LEU A 268 -2.14 8.16 26.81
CA LEU A 268 -3.18 7.13 26.77
C LEU A 268 -3.05 6.25 25.54
N TYR A 269 -2.88 6.82 24.35
CA TYR A 269 -2.73 6.04 23.11
C TYR A 269 -1.40 5.27 23.10
N ALA A 270 -0.32 5.84 23.64
CA ALA A 270 0.95 5.13 23.81
C ALA A 270 0.80 3.93 24.76
N LEU A 271 0.04 4.09 25.84
CA LEU A 271 -0.30 3.00 26.75
C LEU A 271 -1.17 1.95 26.05
N MET A 272 -2.17 2.35 25.27
CA MET A 272 -3.01 1.42 24.49
C MET A 272 -2.18 0.62 23.47
N VAL A 273 -1.21 1.25 22.80
CA VAL A 273 -0.25 0.58 21.92
C VAL A 273 0.59 -0.42 22.71
N ALA A 274 1.15 -0.01 23.85
CA ALA A 274 1.97 -0.88 24.69
C ALA A 274 1.19 -2.10 25.20
N ILE A 275 -0.07 -1.89 25.64
CA ILE A 275 -0.97 -2.96 26.08
C ILE A 275 -1.33 -3.87 24.90
N GLY A 276 -1.72 -3.29 23.76
CA GLY A 276 -2.09 -4.03 22.55
C GLY A 276 -0.95 -4.90 22.03
N LEU A 277 0.26 -4.35 21.92
CA LEU A 277 1.46 -5.10 21.53
C LEU A 277 1.86 -6.14 22.59
N GLY A 278 1.75 -5.81 23.88
CA GLY A 278 2.04 -6.73 24.97
C GLY A 278 1.10 -7.94 25.01
N TRP A 279 -0.19 -7.71 24.80
CA TRP A 279 -1.20 -8.76 24.69
C TRP A 279 -1.06 -9.56 23.39
N LEU A 280 -0.80 -8.90 22.26
CA LEU A 280 -0.50 -9.58 21.00
C LEU A 280 0.73 -10.49 21.14
N ALA A 281 1.82 -9.99 21.72
CA ALA A 281 3.03 -10.78 21.96
C ALA A 281 2.78 -11.96 22.91
N ARG A 282 1.84 -11.83 23.85
CA ARG A 282 1.43 -12.91 24.75
C ARG A 282 0.57 -13.96 24.03
N GLU A 283 -0.39 -13.54 23.22
CA GLU A 283 -1.27 -14.43 22.48
C GLU A 283 -0.51 -15.17 21.37
N GLU A 284 0.34 -14.49 20.60
CA GLU A 284 1.17 -15.08 19.54
C GLU A 284 2.20 -16.11 20.09
N ARG A 285 2.55 -16.02 21.38
CA ARG A 285 3.37 -17.03 22.08
C ARG A 285 2.57 -18.23 22.58
N ARG A 286 1.26 -18.10 22.76
CA ARG A 286 0.36 -19.13 23.32
C ARG A 286 -0.50 -19.81 22.27
N ALA A 287 -0.78 -19.14 21.16
CA ALA A 287 -1.60 -19.65 20.08
C ALA A 287 -0.93 -20.87 19.42
N ALA A 288 -1.72 -21.92 19.18
CA ALA A 288 -1.25 -23.13 18.51
C ALA A 288 -0.89 -22.88 17.03
N ASP A 289 -1.46 -21.84 16.41
CA ASP A 289 -1.21 -21.47 15.02
C ASP A 289 -1.25 -19.92 14.86
N PRO A 290 -0.17 -19.21 15.27
CA PRO A 290 -0.08 -17.75 15.31
C PRO A 290 -0.29 -17.07 13.95
N ILE A 291 -0.89 -15.87 13.92
CA ILE A 291 -1.01 -15.05 12.69
C ILE A 291 0.36 -14.49 12.32
N ILE A 292 1.13 -14.03 13.30
CA ILE A 292 2.49 -13.54 13.13
C ILE A 292 3.44 -14.53 13.81
N PRO A 293 3.93 -15.55 13.09
CA PRO A 293 4.75 -16.59 13.68
C PRO A 293 6.02 -15.95 14.29
N PRO A 294 6.25 -16.05 15.61
CA PRO A 294 7.35 -15.36 16.28
C PRO A 294 8.72 -15.83 15.78
N GLY A 295 8.80 -17.04 15.20
CA GLY A 295 9.99 -17.54 14.53
C GLY A 295 10.41 -16.74 13.31
N LEU A 296 9.48 -16.06 12.62
CA LEU A 296 9.80 -15.17 11.50
C LEU A 296 10.39 -13.84 11.99
N LEU A 297 9.87 -13.29 13.09
CA LEU A 297 10.36 -12.05 13.69
C LEU A 297 11.72 -12.22 14.39
N LYS A 298 12.06 -13.45 14.82
CA LYS A 298 13.38 -13.76 15.38
C LYS A 298 14.49 -13.74 14.33
N ASP A 299 14.16 -13.97 13.07
CA ASP A 299 15.14 -13.93 12.00
C ASP A 299 15.46 -12.46 11.65
N ARG A 300 16.74 -12.09 11.81
CA ARG A 300 17.20 -10.71 11.60
C ARG A 300 16.93 -10.24 10.16
N ALA A 301 17.11 -11.10 9.16
CA ALA A 301 16.90 -10.73 7.77
C ALA A 301 15.43 -10.38 7.48
N THR A 302 14.50 -11.19 8.02
CA THR A 302 13.07 -10.94 7.90
C THR A 302 12.68 -9.63 8.58
N LEU A 303 13.19 -9.36 9.79
CA LEU A 303 12.90 -8.10 10.50
C LEU A 303 13.39 -6.88 9.72
N VAL A 304 14.63 -6.92 9.20
CA VAL A 304 15.18 -5.85 8.37
C VAL A 304 14.33 -5.64 7.11
N LEU A 305 13.88 -6.71 6.44
CA LEU A 305 13.01 -6.60 5.27
C LEU A 305 11.64 -5.99 5.60
N LEU A 306 11.07 -6.29 6.77
CA LEU A 306 9.83 -5.68 7.23
C LEU A 306 10.02 -4.18 7.48
N VAL A 307 11.10 -3.78 8.14
CA VAL A 307 11.45 -2.37 8.38
C VAL A 307 11.66 -1.64 7.05
N LEU A 308 12.42 -2.22 6.11
CA LEU A 308 12.59 -1.61 4.78
C LEU A 308 11.27 -1.47 4.01
N SER A 309 10.35 -2.43 4.15
CA SER A 309 9.01 -2.34 3.55
C SER A 309 8.19 -1.20 4.14
N MET A 310 8.29 -1.01 5.45
CA MET A 310 7.68 0.12 6.17
C MET A 310 8.27 1.45 5.70
N LEU A 311 9.60 1.58 5.65
CA LEU A 311 10.27 2.80 5.17
C LEU A 311 9.93 3.10 3.71
N MET A 312 9.87 2.09 2.84
CA MET A 312 9.34 2.25 1.48
C MET A 312 7.90 2.78 1.51
N GLY A 313 7.04 2.21 2.34
CA GLY A 313 5.65 2.65 2.51
C GLY A 313 5.53 4.14 2.84
N VAL A 314 6.39 4.63 3.75
CA VAL A 314 6.46 6.05 4.12
C VAL A 314 6.65 6.93 2.87
N ALA A 315 7.69 6.66 2.08
CA ALA A 315 7.98 7.47 0.90
C ALA A 315 6.94 7.30 -0.22
N MET A 316 6.50 6.07 -0.47
CA MET A 316 5.55 5.76 -1.54
C MET A 316 4.24 6.53 -1.36
N PHE A 317 3.64 6.44 -0.17
CA PHE A 317 2.36 7.11 0.08
C PHE A 317 2.51 8.61 0.35
N ALA A 318 3.62 9.06 0.96
CA ALA A 318 3.89 10.49 1.07
C ALA A 318 3.94 11.15 -0.33
N LEU A 319 4.65 10.54 -1.29
CA LEU A 319 4.68 11.05 -2.66
C LEU A 319 3.29 10.99 -3.33
N LEU A 320 2.58 9.86 -3.20
CA LEU A 320 1.30 9.64 -3.89
C LEU A 320 0.20 10.61 -3.44
N PHE A 321 0.23 11.07 -2.18
CA PHE A 321 -0.78 11.99 -1.63
C PHE A 321 -0.34 13.45 -1.55
N TYR A 322 0.95 13.73 -1.35
CA TYR A 322 1.44 15.11 -1.17
C TYR A 322 2.05 15.73 -2.42
N VAL A 323 2.47 14.96 -3.44
CA VAL A 323 2.84 15.57 -4.73
C VAL A 323 1.62 16.18 -5.42
N PRO A 324 0.45 15.51 -5.49
CA PRO A 324 -0.77 16.16 -5.99
C PRO A 324 -1.16 17.38 -5.16
N LEU A 325 -0.98 17.32 -3.83
CA LEU A 325 -1.18 18.48 -2.97
C LEU A 325 -0.18 19.59 -3.29
N LEU A 326 1.09 19.33 -3.56
CA LEU A 326 2.05 20.37 -3.93
C LEU A 326 1.64 21.06 -5.25
N LEU A 327 1.21 20.27 -6.23
CA LEU A 327 0.86 20.75 -7.57
C LEU A 327 -0.48 21.50 -7.62
N GLN A 328 -1.53 21.01 -6.95
CA GLN A 328 -2.81 21.72 -6.85
C GLN A 328 -2.71 22.84 -5.80
N GLY A 329 -2.20 22.49 -4.61
CA GLY A 329 -1.88 23.31 -3.42
C GLY A 329 -1.09 24.57 -3.66
N GLY A 330 0.20 24.32 -3.88
CA GLY A 330 1.22 25.35 -3.94
C GLY A 330 1.34 25.95 -5.34
N VAL A 331 1.39 25.11 -6.38
CA VAL A 331 1.58 25.59 -7.76
C VAL A 331 0.26 26.14 -8.35
N GLY A 332 -0.90 25.66 -7.91
CA GLY A 332 -2.20 26.13 -8.40
C GLY A 332 -2.66 25.47 -9.70
N LEU A 333 -2.20 24.25 -9.99
CA LEU A 333 -2.64 23.50 -11.17
C LEU A 333 -4.04 22.92 -10.99
N ASP A 334 -4.75 22.75 -12.09
CA ASP A 334 -5.99 21.98 -12.12
C ASP A 334 -5.75 20.49 -11.85
N ALA A 335 -6.82 19.78 -11.46
CA ALA A 335 -6.73 18.34 -11.15
C ALA A 335 -6.27 17.52 -12.37
N SER A 336 -6.75 17.87 -13.57
CA SER A 336 -6.37 17.19 -14.82
C SER A 336 -4.89 17.37 -15.17
N GLU A 337 -4.36 18.59 -15.08
CA GLU A 337 -2.93 18.84 -15.32
C GLU A 337 -2.05 18.14 -14.29
N THR A 338 -2.46 18.17 -13.01
CA THR A 338 -1.76 17.46 -11.94
C THR A 338 -1.71 15.96 -12.20
N GLY A 339 -2.83 15.38 -12.66
CA GLY A 339 -2.89 13.97 -13.04
C GLY A 339 -1.86 13.60 -14.10
N VAL A 340 -1.72 14.42 -15.15
CA VAL A 340 -0.73 14.22 -16.22
C VAL A 340 0.69 14.33 -15.68
N VAL A 341 0.98 15.30 -14.82
CA VAL A 341 2.33 15.51 -14.25
C VAL A 341 2.75 14.38 -13.30
N VAL A 342 1.81 13.79 -12.55
CA VAL A 342 2.07 12.68 -11.61
C VAL A 342 2.13 11.31 -12.32
N THR A 343 1.50 11.19 -13.48
CA THR A 343 1.42 9.92 -14.25
C THR A 343 2.79 9.28 -14.54
N PRO A 344 3.83 10.01 -14.99
CA PRO A 344 5.17 9.45 -15.19
C PRO A 344 5.72 8.69 -13.98
N MET A 345 5.51 9.21 -12.78
CA MET A 345 5.95 8.53 -11.55
C MET A 345 5.34 7.14 -11.47
N VAL A 346 4.02 7.04 -11.62
CA VAL A 346 3.31 5.78 -11.44
C VAL A 346 3.56 4.80 -12.59
N VAL A 347 3.69 5.29 -13.83
CA VAL A 347 4.11 4.49 -15.00
C VAL A 347 5.50 3.89 -14.75
N CYS A 348 6.44 4.69 -14.25
CA CYS A 348 7.81 4.27 -13.98
C CYS A 348 7.91 3.25 -12.84
N ILE A 349 6.94 3.15 -11.93
CA ILE A 349 6.84 2.04 -10.97
C ILE A 349 6.71 0.71 -11.70
N THR A 350 5.82 0.64 -12.68
CA THR A 350 5.58 -0.56 -13.49
C THR A 350 6.80 -0.90 -14.35
N VAL A 351 7.35 0.10 -15.05
CA VAL A 351 8.55 -0.08 -15.88
C VAL A 351 9.74 -0.54 -15.03
N GLY A 352 9.95 0.10 -13.87
CA GLY A 352 10.99 -0.28 -12.90
C GLY A 352 10.79 -1.70 -12.37
N THR A 353 9.55 -2.10 -12.08
CA THR A 353 9.23 -3.46 -11.63
C THR A 353 9.58 -4.50 -12.71
N ILE A 354 9.18 -4.26 -13.97
CA ILE A 354 9.49 -5.15 -15.09
C ILE A 354 11.01 -5.22 -15.30
N ALA A 355 11.71 -4.08 -15.32
CA ALA A 355 13.15 -4.03 -15.44
C ALA A 355 13.84 -4.81 -14.29
N ASN A 356 13.38 -4.62 -13.06
CA ASN A 356 13.88 -5.31 -11.88
C ASN A 356 13.82 -6.83 -12.04
N THR A 357 12.69 -7.38 -12.48
CA THR A 357 12.54 -8.84 -12.64
C THR A 357 13.57 -9.44 -13.60
N ARG A 358 14.04 -8.68 -14.59
CA ARG A 358 15.08 -9.12 -15.54
C ARG A 358 16.49 -8.92 -14.97
N ILE A 359 16.74 -7.81 -14.29
CA ILE A 359 18.07 -7.45 -13.78
C ILE A 359 18.44 -8.28 -12.54
N VAL A 360 17.49 -8.50 -11.62
CA VAL A 360 17.73 -9.17 -10.34
C VAL A 360 18.29 -10.59 -10.51
N THR A 361 17.89 -11.29 -11.57
CA THR A 361 18.33 -12.66 -11.87
C THR A 361 19.75 -12.75 -12.43
N ARG A 362 20.30 -11.63 -12.94
CA ARG A 362 21.63 -11.55 -13.55
C ARG A 362 22.70 -11.04 -12.59
N LEU A 363 22.30 -10.38 -11.51
CA LEU A 363 23.22 -9.81 -10.53
C LEU A 363 23.76 -10.86 -9.57
N LYS A 364 25.07 -10.81 -9.31
CA LYS A 364 25.70 -11.61 -8.25
C LYS A 364 25.23 -11.19 -6.85
N ARG A 365 24.94 -9.89 -6.66
CA ARG A 365 24.48 -9.29 -5.39
C ARG A 365 23.14 -8.57 -5.60
N PRO A 366 21.99 -9.26 -5.43
CA PRO A 366 20.66 -8.67 -5.60
C PRO A 366 20.38 -7.47 -4.69
N ASN A 367 21.00 -7.41 -3.49
CA ASN A 367 20.83 -6.31 -2.52
C ASN A 367 21.19 -4.93 -3.12
N LEU A 368 22.04 -4.87 -4.15
CA LEU A 368 22.39 -3.61 -4.83
C LEU A 368 21.16 -2.87 -5.38
N LEU A 369 20.13 -3.59 -5.81
CA LEU A 369 18.91 -2.99 -6.33
C LEU A 369 18.09 -2.28 -5.24
N LEU A 370 18.20 -2.72 -3.98
CA LEU A 370 17.58 -2.01 -2.86
C LEU A 370 18.29 -0.69 -2.58
N TYR A 371 19.64 -0.68 -2.56
CA TYR A 371 20.42 0.55 -2.44
C TYR A 371 20.10 1.55 -3.55
N LEU A 372 20.08 1.07 -4.79
CA LEU A 372 19.75 1.90 -5.94
C LEU A 372 18.33 2.47 -5.84
N GLY A 373 17.35 1.64 -5.48
CA GLY A 373 15.97 2.08 -5.42
C GLY A 373 15.67 3.06 -4.28
N PHE A 374 16.20 2.82 -3.07
CA PHE A 374 16.09 3.79 -1.96
C PHE A 374 16.90 5.07 -2.23
N GLY A 375 18.07 4.95 -2.85
CA GLY A 375 18.87 6.10 -3.28
C GLY A 375 18.14 6.97 -4.31
N LEU A 376 17.52 6.35 -5.33
CA LEU A 376 16.71 7.05 -6.32
C LEU A 376 15.49 7.75 -5.69
N LEU A 377 14.82 7.09 -4.74
CA LEU A 377 13.69 7.68 -4.00
C LEU A 377 14.13 8.87 -3.16
N GLY A 378 15.22 8.75 -2.40
CA GLY A 378 15.76 9.86 -1.61
C GLY A 378 16.18 11.04 -2.48
N ALA A 379 16.87 10.77 -3.59
CA ALA A 379 17.26 11.80 -4.56
C ALA A 379 16.06 12.47 -5.22
N ALA A 380 15.01 11.71 -5.55
CA ALA A 380 13.78 12.24 -6.11
C ALA A 380 13.08 13.17 -5.11
N CYS A 381 12.88 12.74 -3.87
CA CYS A 381 12.27 13.57 -2.82
C CYS A 381 13.07 14.86 -2.58
N ALA A 382 14.41 14.77 -2.52
CA ALA A 382 15.27 15.94 -2.37
C ALA A 382 15.20 16.89 -3.57
N THR A 383 15.17 16.34 -4.79
CA THR A 383 15.08 17.15 -6.01
C THR A 383 13.73 17.85 -6.12
N ILE A 384 12.62 17.16 -5.83
CA ILE A 384 11.28 17.78 -5.79
C ILE A 384 11.26 18.91 -4.77
N ALA A 385 11.87 18.69 -3.59
CA ALA A 385 11.95 19.71 -2.56
C ALA A 385 12.80 20.93 -2.92
N CYS A 386 13.84 20.76 -3.73
CA CYS A 386 14.74 21.87 -4.12
C CYS A 386 14.26 22.63 -5.37
N VAL A 387 13.44 22.02 -6.23
CA VAL A 387 13.04 22.60 -7.53
C VAL A 387 11.96 23.69 -7.39
N GLY A 388 11.38 23.91 -6.20
CA GLY A 388 10.56 25.10 -5.95
C GLY A 388 9.19 25.07 -6.64
N GLY A 389 8.57 23.89 -6.79
CA GLY A 389 7.33 23.71 -7.55
C GLY A 389 7.40 24.04 -9.06
N ASN A 390 8.60 24.24 -9.63
CA ASN A 390 8.75 24.47 -11.07
C ASN A 390 8.50 23.19 -11.89
N ARG A 391 7.23 22.97 -12.26
CA ARG A 391 6.76 21.78 -12.99
C ARG A 391 7.44 21.56 -14.35
N HIS A 392 7.87 22.64 -15.02
CA HIS A 392 8.48 22.59 -16.35
C HIS A 392 9.96 22.23 -16.30
N SER A 393 10.56 22.25 -15.10
CA SER A 393 11.94 21.85 -14.93
C SER A 393 12.12 20.39 -15.32
N ALA A 394 13.09 20.12 -16.18
CA ALA A 394 13.51 18.75 -16.51
C ALA A 394 13.89 17.97 -15.24
N ALA A 395 14.39 18.65 -14.20
CA ALA A 395 14.70 18.05 -12.91
C ALA A 395 13.45 17.51 -12.18
N PHE A 396 12.30 18.18 -12.30
CA PHE A 396 11.04 17.73 -11.69
C PHE A 396 10.55 16.43 -12.36
N VAL A 397 10.52 16.40 -13.70
CA VAL A 397 10.14 15.21 -14.47
C VAL A 397 11.12 14.06 -14.21
N ALA A 398 12.42 14.34 -14.19
CA ALA A 398 13.44 13.34 -13.86
C ALA A 398 13.26 12.78 -12.44
N ALA A 399 12.88 13.62 -11.48
CA ALA A 399 12.58 13.17 -10.11
C ALA A 399 11.33 12.29 -10.05
N MET A 400 10.26 12.61 -10.78
CA MET A 400 9.08 11.74 -10.91
C MET A 400 9.45 10.36 -11.46
N VAL A 401 10.23 10.34 -12.55
CA VAL A 401 10.74 9.10 -13.15
C VAL A 401 11.61 8.32 -12.17
N ALA A 402 12.54 8.99 -11.49
CA ALA A 402 13.43 8.38 -10.50
C ALA A 402 12.67 7.79 -9.31
N ALA A 403 11.67 8.50 -8.77
CA ALA A 403 10.80 8.01 -7.71
C ALA A 403 10.07 6.73 -8.15
N GLY A 404 9.47 6.75 -9.35
CA GLY A 404 8.79 5.60 -9.93
C GLY A 404 9.71 4.39 -10.06
N VAL A 405 10.85 4.55 -10.73
CA VAL A 405 11.83 3.47 -10.92
C VAL A 405 12.35 2.96 -9.57
N GLY A 406 12.58 3.84 -8.59
CA GLY A 406 13.03 3.49 -7.25
C GLY A 406 12.04 2.57 -6.52
N ILE A 407 10.75 2.92 -6.54
CA ILE A 407 9.67 2.06 -6.01
C ILE A 407 9.63 0.73 -6.76
N GLY A 408 9.73 0.77 -8.09
CA GLY A 408 9.72 -0.42 -8.95
C GLY A 408 10.89 -1.38 -8.69
N PHE A 409 12.03 -0.90 -8.21
CA PHE A 409 13.16 -1.77 -7.84
C PHE A 409 12.99 -2.36 -6.45
N VAL A 410 12.55 -1.58 -5.47
CA VAL A 410 12.47 -2.04 -4.08
C VAL A 410 11.26 -2.95 -3.85
N MET A 411 10.07 -2.58 -4.33
CA MET A 411 8.82 -3.29 -4.03
C MET A 411 8.86 -4.80 -4.35
N PRO A 412 9.21 -5.23 -5.59
CA PRO A 412 9.31 -6.66 -5.90
C PRO A 412 10.46 -7.34 -5.14
N ASN A 413 11.59 -6.66 -4.93
CA ASN A 413 12.75 -7.26 -4.27
C ASN A 413 12.47 -7.58 -2.80
N LEU A 414 11.81 -6.69 -2.05
CA LEU A 414 11.42 -6.96 -0.67
C LEU A 414 10.52 -8.20 -0.56
N THR A 415 9.59 -8.35 -1.50
CA THR A 415 8.69 -9.50 -1.57
C THR A 415 9.45 -10.79 -1.90
N VAL A 416 10.34 -10.77 -2.89
CA VAL A 416 11.14 -11.95 -3.27
C VAL A 416 12.11 -12.33 -2.16
N PHE A 417 12.78 -11.36 -1.55
CA PHE A 417 13.79 -11.60 -0.51
C PHE A 417 13.17 -12.21 0.73
N VAL A 418 12.01 -11.71 1.19
CA VAL A 418 11.33 -12.31 2.35
C VAL A 418 10.87 -13.73 2.05
N GLN A 419 10.43 -13.98 0.81
CA GLN A 419 10.02 -15.32 0.37
C GLN A 419 11.18 -16.31 0.38
N GLN A 420 12.38 -15.87 -0.02
CA GLN A 420 13.59 -16.71 0.03
C GLN A 420 14.01 -17.02 1.47
N VAL A 421 13.94 -16.03 2.36
CA VAL A 421 14.33 -16.17 3.76
C VAL A 421 13.34 -17.03 4.55
N ALA A 422 12.03 -16.84 4.34
CA ALA A 422 10.98 -17.55 5.08
C ALA A 422 10.80 -19.03 4.71
N GLY A 423 11.31 -19.45 3.55
CA GLY A 423 11.16 -20.81 3.03
C GLY A 423 9.75 -21.13 2.51
N THR A 424 9.61 -22.26 1.80
CA THR A 424 8.39 -22.65 1.06
C THR A 424 7.16 -22.80 1.94
N THR A 425 7.33 -23.21 3.19
CA THR A 425 6.24 -23.45 4.15
C THR A 425 5.59 -22.17 4.67
N ARG A 426 6.29 -21.02 4.64
CA ARG A 426 5.82 -19.74 5.24
C ARG A 426 5.67 -18.60 4.24
N LEU A 427 5.72 -18.89 2.93
CA LEU A 427 5.68 -17.88 1.85
C LEU A 427 4.49 -16.92 1.94
N GLY A 428 3.29 -17.45 2.21
CA GLY A 428 2.05 -16.67 2.26
C GLY A 428 2.08 -15.63 3.38
N ILE A 429 2.39 -16.09 4.60
CA ILE A 429 2.47 -15.22 5.79
C ILE A 429 3.58 -14.18 5.65
N ALA A 430 4.76 -14.59 5.17
CA ALA A 430 5.89 -13.68 4.95
C ALA A 430 5.55 -12.56 3.96
N THR A 431 4.87 -12.92 2.85
CA THR A 431 4.44 -11.95 1.85
C THR A 431 3.39 -10.99 2.42
N ALA A 432 2.40 -11.53 3.15
CA ALA A 432 1.38 -10.72 3.81
C ALA A 432 2.01 -9.74 4.80
N LEU A 433 2.98 -10.17 5.60
CA LEU A 433 3.69 -9.30 6.55
C LEU A 433 4.44 -8.16 5.85
N ILE A 434 5.10 -8.41 4.71
CA ILE A 434 5.73 -7.34 3.92
C ILE A 434 4.70 -6.32 3.43
N GLN A 435 3.55 -6.79 2.95
CA GLN A 435 2.48 -5.93 2.44
C GLN A 435 1.84 -5.11 3.57
N SER A 436 1.51 -5.75 4.69
CA SER A 436 0.99 -5.09 5.89
C SER A 436 2.00 -4.07 6.43
N SER A 437 3.28 -4.42 6.54
CA SER A 437 4.34 -3.51 6.98
C SER A 437 4.45 -2.28 6.08
N ARG A 438 4.31 -2.45 4.76
CA ARG A 438 4.26 -1.32 3.81
C ARG A 438 3.09 -0.39 4.05
N MET A 439 1.89 -0.94 4.31
CA MET A 439 0.73 -0.12 4.59
C MET A 439 0.84 0.61 5.94
N VAL A 440 1.43 -0.03 6.97
CA VAL A 440 1.76 0.65 8.24
C VAL A 440 2.72 1.82 8.01
N GLY A 441 3.76 1.60 7.21
CA GLY A 441 4.66 2.65 6.77
C GLY A 441 3.94 3.78 6.02
N GLY A 442 3.00 3.42 5.16
CA GLY A 442 2.15 4.38 4.45
C GLY A 442 1.34 5.28 5.38
N MET A 443 0.65 4.68 6.34
CA MET A 443 -0.13 5.42 7.34
C MET A 443 0.73 6.39 8.16
N LEU A 444 1.89 5.92 8.62
CA LEU A 444 2.84 6.74 9.36
C LEU A 444 3.39 7.87 8.50
N GLY A 445 3.82 7.54 7.28
CA GLY A 445 4.37 8.53 6.36
C GLY A 445 3.36 9.60 6.03
N THR A 446 2.10 9.23 5.77
CA THR A 446 1.05 10.21 5.50
C THR A 446 0.78 11.10 6.70
N ALA A 447 0.71 10.54 7.91
CA ALA A 447 0.40 11.30 9.11
C ALA A 447 1.55 12.24 9.51
N VAL A 448 2.78 11.73 9.55
CA VAL A 448 3.96 12.56 9.88
C VAL A 448 4.17 13.64 8.83
N ALA A 449 4.02 13.33 7.55
CA ALA A 449 4.20 14.32 6.49
C ALA A 449 3.12 15.42 6.54
N GLY A 450 1.85 15.08 6.79
CA GLY A 450 0.78 16.05 6.81
C GLY A 450 0.79 16.95 8.04
N THR A 451 1.15 16.40 9.20
CA THR A 451 1.37 17.17 10.45
C THR A 451 2.55 18.14 10.31
N THR A 452 3.63 17.68 9.68
CA THR A 452 4.77 18.52 9.29
C THR A 452 4.34 19.65 8.35
N ILE A 453 3.56 19.34 7.32
CA ILE A 453 3.02 20.32 6.37
C ILE A 453 2.16 21.35 7.10
N ARG A 454 1.22 20.93 7.95
CA ARG A 454 0.38 21.83 8.73
C ARG A 454 1.21 22.77 9.60
N HIS A 455 2.19 22.24 10.32
CA HIS A 455 3.04 23.04 11.20
C HIS A 455 3.84 24.10 10.42
N PHE A 456 4.52 23.70 9.35
CA PHE A 456 5.31 24.63 8.54
C PHE A 456 4.45 25.60 7.73
N TYR A 457 3.25 25.19 7.31
CA TYR A 457 2.28 26.06 6.63
C TYR A 457 1.86 27.22 7.54
N VAL A 458 1.37 26.91 8.75
CA VAL A 458 0.93 27.93 9.71
C VAL A 458 2.10 28.83 10.12
N ALA A 459 3.28 28.26 10.39
CA ALA A 459 4.47 29.04 10.75
C ALA A 459 5.01 29.90 9.59
N GLY A 460 4.85 29.45 8.34
CA GLY A 460 5.23 30.21 7.14
C GLY A 460 4.26 31.35 6.86
N LEU A 461 2.95 31.06 6.99
CA LEU A 461 1.88 32.02 6.83
C LEU A 461 1.95 33.13 7.89
N ASP A 462 2.19 32.78 9.15
CA ASP A 462 2.35 33.72 10.25
C ASP A 462 3.51 34.70 10.00
N ARG A 463 4.67 34.20 9.56
CA ARG A 463 5.81 35.04 9.17
C ARG A 463 5.50 35.95 7.99
N ALA A 464 4.79 35.44 6.98
CA ALA A 464 4.45 36.20 5.78
C ALA A 464 3.44 37.33 6.07
N LEU A 465 2.40 37.05 6.86
CA LEU A 465 1.36 38.00 7.23
C LEU A 465 1.87 39.09 8.19
N THR A 466 2.78 38.76 9.09
CA THR A 466 3.42 39.75 9.98
C THR A 466 4.17 40.83 9.18
N GLY A 467 4.72 40.48 8.01
CA GLY A 467 5.45 41.42 7.15
C GLY A 467 4.58 42.32 6.27
N GLN A 468 3.37 41.89 5.88
CA GLN A 468 2.53 42.59 4.89
C GLN A 468 1.18 43.09 5.42
N ALA A 469 0.64 42.48 6.48
CA ALA A 469 -0.72 42.73 6.98
C ALA A 469 -0.77 42.73 8.52
N ALA A 470 0.25 43.27 9.19
CA ALA A 470 0.40 43.25 10.65
C ALA A 470 -0.82 43.81 11.40
N ALA A 471 -1.46 44.87 10.87
CA ALA A 471 -2.60 45.53 11.52
C ALA A 471 -3.87 44.66 11.58
N ALA A 472 -4.00 43.65 10.73
CA ALA A 472 -5.15 42.74 10.67
C ALA A 472 -4.72 41.25 10.67
N HIS A 473 -3.54 40.98 11.21
CA HIS A 473 -2.87 39.68 11.19
C HIS A 473 -3.77 38.53 11.65
N ALA A 474 -4.45 38.69 12.78
CA ALA A 474 -5.33 37.67 13.35
C ALA A 474 -6.53 37.33 12.46
N GLN A 475 -7.09 38.33 11.76
CA GLN A 475 -8.23 38.14 10.85
C GLN A 475 -7.82 37.38 9.58
N TRP A 476 -6.68 37.76 8.98
CA TRP A 476 -6.18 37.11 7.76
C TRP A 476 -5.58 35.74 8.03
N MET A 477 -4.93 35.58 9.19
CA MET A 477 -4.48 34.28 9.66
C MET A 477 -5.68 33.35 9.84
N ALA A 478 -6.78 33.79 10.47
CA ALA A 478 -7.97 32.95 10.61
C ALA A 478 -8.58 32.53 9.25
N GLY A 479 -8.51 33.41 8.24
CA GLY A 479 -8.99 33.10 6.88
C GLY A 479 -8.08 32.14 6.09
N LEU A 480 -6.76 32.23 6.27
CA LEU A 480 -5.77 31.43 5.52
C LEU A 480 -5.19 30.26 6.32
N HIS A 481 -5.48 30.14 7.62
CA HIS A 481 -4.97 29.05 8.45
C HIS A 481 -5.39 27.67 7.91
N ASP A 482 -6.52 27.62 7.20
CA ASP A 482 -6.96 26.42 6.48
C ASP A 482 -6.51 26.46 5.01
N PRO A 483 -5.61 25.55 4.58
CA PRO A 483 -5.17 25.45 3.19
C PRO A 483 -6.30 25.22 2.18
N GLN A 484 -7.51 24.87 2.61
CA GLN A 484 -8.71 24.78 1.77
C GLN A 484 -8.98 26.01 0.93
N THR A 485 -8.71 27.19 1.49
CA THR A 485 -8.94 28.47 0.79
C THR A 485 -8.14 28.53 -0.51
N LEU A 486 -6.99 27.86 -0.56
CA LEU A 486 -6.17 27.76 -1.76
C LEU A 486 -6.73 26.75 -2.77
N MET A 487 -7.43 25.71 -2.30
CA MET A 487 -7.90 24.55 -3.09
C MET A 487 -9.25 24.73 -3.75
N SER A 488 -10.07 25.64 -3.25
CA SER A 488 -11.36 25.96 -3.88
C SER A 488 -11.27 27.30 -4.59
N THR A 489 -11.48 27.30 -5.91
CA THR A 489 -11.45 28.52 -6.75
C THR A 489 -12.45 29.57 -6.24
N GLN A 490 -13.61 29.13 -5.75
CA GLN A 490 -14.61 30.02 -5.17
C GLN A 490 -14.19 30.61 -3.82
N ALA A 491 -13.59 29.84 -2.89
CA ALA A 491 -13.17 30.39 -1.61
C ALA A 491 -11.96 31.32 -1.79
N ALA A 492 -11.02 30.95 -2.67
CA ALA A 492 -9.92 31.83 -3.07
C ALA A 492 -10.45 33.17 -3.61
N ALA A 493 -11.39 33.15 -4.56
CA ALA A 493 -11.96 34.37 -5.12
C ALA A 493 -12.73 35.21 -4.09
N ARG A 494 -13.49 34.58 -3.19
CA ARG A 494 -14.20 35.28 -2.10
C ARG A 494 -13.23 35.92 -1.12
N PHE A 495 -12.16 35.21 -0.76
CA PHE A 495 -11.11 35.71 0.13
C PHE A 495 -10.37 36.87 -0.52
N ALA A 496 -9.96 36.74 -1.79
CA ALA A 496 -9.30 37.80 -2.55
C ALA A 496 -10.17 39.06 -2.60
N ALA A 497 -11.45 38.92 -2.96
CA ALA A 497 -12.38 40.04 -2.99
C ALA A 497 -12.61 40.69 -1.61
N GLN A 498 -12.55 39.91 -0.52
CA GLN A 498 -12.65 40.45 0.84
C GLN A 498 -11.38 41.21 1.24
N ALA A 499 -10.20 40.72 0.86
CA ALA A 499 -8.92 41.38 1.07
C ALA A 499 -8.80 42.67 0.25
N ASP A 500 -9.22 42.65 -1.02
CA ASP A 500 -9.22 43.83 -1.88
C ASP A 500 -10.11 44.95 -1.33
N ARG A 501 -11.30 44.59 -0.80
CA ARG A 501 -12.18 45.54 -0.11
C ARG A 501 -11.57 46.13 1.16
N ALA A 502 -10.66 45.41 1.80
CA ALA A 502 -9.93 45.90 2.98
C ALA A 502 -8.66 46.68 2.60
N GLY A 503 -8.41 46.93 1.30
CA GLY A 503 -7.25 47.67 0.81
C GLY A 503 -5.95 46.85 0.76
N LEU A 504 -6.03 45.53 0.89
CA LEU A 504 -4.90 44.61 0.73
C LEU A 504 -4.98 43.93 -0.62
N ALA A 505 -3.86 43.66 -1.27
CA ALA A 505 -3.84 42.89 -2.52
C ALA A 505 -4.16 41.42 -2.22
N GLY A 506 -5.43 41.01 -2.39
CA GLY A 506 -5.92 39.69 -2.05
C GLY A 506 -5.18 38.57 -2.79
N ASP A 507 -4.86 38.79 -4.07
CA ASP A 507 -4.05 37.87 -4.87
C ASP A 507 -2.63 37.71 -4.33
N ALA A 508 -2.03 38.77 -3.76
CA ALA A 508 -0.71 38.70 -3.15
C ALA A 508 -0.73 37.85 -1.86
N LEU A 509 -1.78 37.99 -1.05
CA LEU A 509 -1.97 37.16 0.15
C LEU A 509 -2.17 35.68 -0.20
N LEU A 510 -2.95 35.39 -1.25
CA LEU A 510 -3.11 34.04 -1.76
C LEU A 510 -1.79 33.48 -2.31
N ALA A 511 -1.00 34.29 -3.03
CA ALA A 511 0.31 33.88 -3.52
C ALA A 511 1.29 33.58 -2.38
N LEU A 512 1.26 34.37 -1.30
CA LEU A 512 2.04 34.09 -0.09
C LEU A 512 1.63 32.78 0.58
N ALA A 513 0.33 32.55 0.75
CA ALA A 513 -0.19 31.32 1.32
C ALA A 513 0.16 30.10 0.46
N ARG A 514 0.08 30.22 -0.88
CA ARG A 514 0.58 29.19 -1.82
C ARG A 514 2.07 28.92 -1.64
N GLY A 515 2.88 29.97 -1.51
CA GLY A 515 4.32 29.85 -1.23
C GLY A 515 4.61 29.16 0.10
N ALA A 516 3.86 29.47 1.16
CA ALA A 516 3.97 28.82 2.45
C ALA A 516 3.60 27.33 2.38
N LEU A 517 2.53 26.98 1.64
CA LEU A 517 2.12 25.59 1.44
C LEU A 517 3.15 24.82 0.62
N LEU A 518 3.66 25.42 -0.44
CA LEU A 518 4.72 24.86 -1.28
C LEU A 518 5.94 24.54 -0.42
N HIS A 519 6.44 25.51 0.36
CA HIS A 519 7.58 25.30 1.25
C HIS A 519 7.31 24.23 2.33
N ALA A 520 6.09 24.19 2.87
CA ALA A 520 5.69 23.19 3.86
C ALA A 520 5.70 21.76 3.29
N VAL A 521 5.26 21.57 2.03
CA VAL A 521 5.34 20.26 1.37
C VAL A 521 6.78 19.90 1.01
N GLU A 522 7.58 20.87 0.54
CA GLU A 522 9.00 20.65 0.24
C GLU A 522 9.81 20.22 1.47
N THR A 523 9.63 20.90 2.60
CA THR A 523 10.27 20.55 3.87
C THR A 523 9.87 19.16 4.35
N SER A 524 8.60 18.79 4.19
CA SER A 524 8.11 17.44 4.49
C SER A 524 8.77 16.38 3.59
N LEU A 525 8.92 16.66 2.29
CA LEU A 525 9.63 15.78 1.34
C LEU A 525 11.13 15.66 1.65
N LEU A 526 11.79 16.70 2.17
CA LEU A 526 13.17 16.59 2.68
C LEU A 526 13.24 15.63 3.87
N GLY A 527 12.26 15.69 4.79
CA GLY A 527 12.12 14.71 5.87
C GLY A 527 12.03 13.28 5.33
N VAL A 528 11.20 13.06 4.30
CA VAL A 528 11.10 11.76 3.62
C VAL A 528 12.42 11.36 2.95
N ALA A 529 13.16 12.30 2.35
CA ALA A 529 14.47 12.04 1.77
C ALA A 529 15.48 11.55 2.82
N ILE A 530 15.50 12.14 4.01
CA ILE A 530 16.33 11.69 5.14
C ILE A 530 15.94 10.26 5.55
N VAL A 531 14.63 9.97 5.63
CA VAL A 531 14.14 8.61 5.91
C VAL A 531 14.61 7.61 4.83
N MET A 532 14.72 8.02 3.56
CA MET A 532 15.25 7.16 2.50
C MET A 532 16.76 6.92 2.60
N VAL A 533 17.53 7.90 3.09
CA VAL A 533 18.95 7.69 3.42
C VAL A 533 19.08 6.67 4.55
N LEU A 534 18.26 6.78 5.60
CA LEU A 534 18.21 5.78 6.66
C LEU A 534 17.80 4.40 6.15
N ALA A 535 16.85 4.32 5.22
CA ALA A 535 16.49 3.06 4.57
C ALA A 535 17.68 2.46 3.81
N CYS A 536 18.41 3.28 3.06
CA CYS A 536 19.62 2.89 2.34
C CYS A 536 20.70 2.33 3.30
N LEU A 537 20.94 3.00 4.44
CA LEU A 537 21.83 2.50 5.50
C LEU A 537 21.32 1.18 6.10
N THR A 538 20.01 1.06 6.28
CA THR A 538 19.37 -0.15 6.83
C THR A 538 19.54 -1.37 5.92
N VAL A 539 19.69 -1.18 4.60
CA VAL A 539 20.02 -2.27 3.66
C VAL A 539 21.37 -2.93 4.01
N TRP A 540 22.29 -2.24 4.67
CA TRP A 540 23.58 -2.83 5.07
C TRP A 540 23.45 -3.94 6.12
N LEU A 541 22.38 -3.91 6.92
CA LEU A 541 22.10 -4.96 7.91
C LEU A 541 21.55 -6.24 7.27
N LEU A 542 21.26 -6.21 5.97
CA LEU A 542 20.66 -7.32 5.25
C LEU A 542 21.75 -8.31 4.81
N PRO A 543 21.67 -9.59 5.24
CA PRO A 543 22.63 -10.59 4.79
C PRO A 543 22.52 -10.80 3.28
N HIS A 544 23.56 -11.37 2.69
CA HIS A 544 23.59 -11.61 1.26
C HIS A 544 22.55 -12.67 0.85
N ILE A 545 21.47 -12.24 0.19
CA ILE A 545 20.44 -13.15 -0.31
C ILE A 545 20.79 -13.54 -1.75
N ALA A 546 21.24 -14.79 -1.94
CA ALA A 546 21.58 -15.30 -3.27
C ALA A 546 20.33 -15.84 -3.98
N ILE A 547 19.92 -15.18 -5.07
CA ILE A 547 18.88 -15.66 -5.98
C ILE A 547 19.61 -16.40 -7.11
N SER A 548 20.00 -17.66 -6.92
CA SER A 548 20.63 -18.45 -7.98
C SER A 548 19.77 -19.65 -8.36
N ALA A 549 19.45 -19.75 -9.66
CA ALA A 549 18.86 -20.93 -10.28
C ALA A 549 19.71 -22.21 -10.08
N ARG A 550 21.01 -22.09 -9.74
CA ARG A 550 21.88 -23.23 -9.44
C ARG A 550 21.59 -23.88 -8.09
N THR A 551 21.03 -23.16 -7.11
CA THR A 551 20.76 -23.72 -5.77
C THR A 551 19.50 -24.59 -5.76
N GLN A 552 18.56 -24.36 -6.67
CA GLN A 552 17.37 -25.19 -6.80
C GLN A 552 17.71 -26.57 -7.39
N LYS A 553 18.69 -26.63 -8.31
CA LYS A 553 19.22 -27.90 -8.84
C LYS A 553 20.03 -28.69 -7.80
N ARG A 554 20.71 -27.99 -6.87
CA ARG A 554 21.53 -28.59 -5.80
C ARG A 554 20.77 -28.99 -4.53
N ARG A 555 19.50 -28.57 -4.40
CA ARG A 555 18.56 -29.04 -3.35
C ARG A 555 17.61 -30.12 -3.85
N ALA A 556 17.55 -30.33 -5.17
CA ALA A 556 16.75 -31.37 -5.82
C ALA A 556 17.58 -32.61 -6.24
N THR A 557 18.90 -32.55 -6.03
CA THR A 557 19.84 -33.68 -6.03
C THR A 557 20.36 -33.83 -4.62
#